data_AF-A0A2I0W6Z7-F1
#
_entry.id   AF-A0A2I0W6Z7-F1
#
_cell.length_a   1.000
_cell.length_b   1.000
_cell.length_c   1.000
_cell.angle_alpha   90.00
_cell.angle_beta   90.00
_cell.angle_gamma   90.00
#
_symmetry.space_group_name_H-M   'P 1'
#
loop_
_entity.id
_entity.type
_entity.pdbx_description
1 polymer ?
#
loop_
_entity_poly.entity_id
_entity_poly.type
_entity_poly.pdbx_seq_one_letter_code
_entity_poly.pdbx_strand_id
1 'polypeptide(L)'
;MILDLLVYVLFFNKLISKIIDTRLVNILPIIISKNQTGFVKGRSIFDNVLLAQEMTHDINTKVKGGNFILKLDITKAYDNLSWEFLYKVLSLFGFNQQFISLIKNSIEHCFFLCYY
;
A
#
# COMPACT_ATOMS: atom_id res chain seq x y z
N MET A 1 29.42 -11.67 -15.97
CA MET A 1 29.33 -10.24 -16.35
C MET A 1 27.89 -9.72 -16.39
N ILE A 2 27.00 -10.24 -17.25
CA ILE A 2 25.59 -9.79 -17.31
C ILE A 2 24.83 -10.14 -16.01
N LEU A 3 25.00 -11.37 -15.50
CA LEU A 3 24.42 -11.80 -14.23
C LEU A 3 24.91 -10.95 -13.05
N ASP A 4 26.20 -10.61 -13.00
CA ASP A 4 26.77 -9.78 -11.93
C ASP A 4 26.18 -8.37 -11.95
N LEU A 5 25.98 -7.81 -13.15
CA LEU A 5 25.33 -6.50 -13.32
C LEU A 5 23.86 -6.54 -12.88
N LEU A 6 23.12 -7.60 -13.24
CA LEU A 6 21.73 -7.78 -12.79
C LEU A 6 21.62 -7.88 -11.27
N VAL A 7 22.49 -8.69 -10.64
CA VAL A 7 22.54 -8.83 -9.17
C VAL A 7 22.84 -7.50 -8.50
N TYR A 8 23.79 -6.73 -9.05
CA TYR A 8 24.11 -5.39 -8.57
C TYR A 8 22.87 -4.49 -8.63
N VAL A 9 22.21 -4.37 -9.78
CA VAL A 9 21.02 -3.50 -9.94
C VAL A 9 19.89 -3.90 -8.99
N LEU A 10 19.61 -5.20 -8.83
CA LEU A 10 18.61 -5.70 -7.88
C LEU A 10 18.95 -5.34 -6.43
N PHE A 11 20.23 -5.41 -6.06
CA PHE A 11 20.69 -5.00 -4.74
C PHE A 11 20.43 -3.51 -4.48
N PHE A 12 20.78 -2.62 -5.43
CA PHE A 12 20.54 -1.18 -5.29
C PHE A 12 19.05 -0.85 -5.21
N ASN A 13 18.22 -1.47 -6.04
CA ASN A 13 16.77 -1.29 -5.95
C ASN A 13 16.23 -1.70 -4.57
N LYS A 14 16.67 -2.86 -4.05
CA LYS A 14 16.26 -3.31 -2.72
C LYS A 14 16.71 -2.35 -1.61
N LEU A 15 17.91 -1.79 -1.73
CA LEU A 15 18.42 -0.79 -0.80
C LEU A 15 17.57 0.50 -0.84
N ILE A 16 17.29 1.02 -2.04
CA ILE A 16 16.45 2.22 -2.23
C ILE A 16 15.04 1.98 -1.69
N SER A 17 14.41 0.85 -2.03
CA SER A 17 13.09 0.48 -1.50
C SER A 17 13.09 0.43 0.03
N LYS A 18 14.17 -0.06 0.65
CA LYS A 18 14.26 -0.10 2.12
C LYS A 18 14.38 1.29 2.74
N ILE A 19 15.10 2.20 2.10
CA ILE A 19 15.19 3.60 2.53
C ILE A 19 13.81 4.27 2.42
N ILE A 20 13.11 4.06 1.32
CA ILE A 20 11.75 4.59 1.10
C ILE A 20 10.78 4.05 2.16
N ASP A 21 10.75 2.72 2.35
CA ASP A 21 9.94 2.03 3.38
C ASP A 21 10.16 2.64 4.77
N THR A 22 11.42 2.75 5.19
CA THR A 22 11.78 3.27 6.53
C THR A 22 11.27 4.71 6.74
N ARG A 23 11.27 5.54 5.70
CA ARG A 23 10.75 6.91 5.78
C ARG A 23 9.21 6.94 5.77
N LEU A 24 8.58 6.12 4.93
CA LEU A 24 7.12 6.06 4.81
C LEU A 24 6.45 5.47 6.05
N VAL A 25 7.07 4.48 6.71
CA VAL A 25 6.52 3.88 7.93
C VAL A 25 6.21 4.91 9.03
N ASN A 26 6.99 5.99 9.08
CA ASN A 26 6.77 7.07 10.06
C ASN A 26 5.64 8.03 9.66
N ILE A 27 5.33 8.14 8.37
CA ILE A 27 4.34 9.08 7.81
C ILE A 27 2.98 8.40 7.63
N LEU A 28 2.98 7.11 7.27
CA LEU A 28 1.79 6.31 6.98
C LEU A 28 0.69 6.45 8.05
N PRO A 29 0.98 6.33 9.37
CA PRO A 29 -0.05 6.47 10.41
C PRO A 29 -0.78 7.81 10.43
N ILE A 30 -0.19 8.87 9.86
CA ILE A 30 -0.74 10.23 9.82
C ILE A 30 -1.67 10.41 8.62
N ILE A 31 -1.33 9.80 7.48
CA ILE A 31 -2.05 9.99 6.21
C ILE A 31 -3.16 8.97 5.96
N ILE A 32 -3.12 7.81 6.64
CA ILE A 32 -4.12 6.75 6.49
C ILE A 32 -5.13 6.74 7.64
N SER A 33 -6.36 6.31 7.36
CA SER A 33 -7.41 6.14 8.37
C SER A 33 -6.98 5.19 9.49
N LYS A 34 -7.45 5.43 10.71
CA LYS A 34 -7.24 4.51 11.87
C LYS A 34 -7.78 3.11 11.60
N ASN A 35 -8.82 3.00 10.77
CA ASN A 35 -9.47 1.73 10.43
C ASN A 35 -8.65 0.91 9.42
N GLN A 36 -7.57 1.46 8.85
CA GLN A 36 -6.65 0.72 7.98
C GLN A 36 -5.61 0.00 8.83
N THR A 37 -5.88 -1.25 9.18
CA THR A 37 -5.01 -2.03 10.10
C THR A 37 -3.94 -2.84 9.38
N GLY A 38 -4.13 -3.16 8.09
CA GLY A 38 -3.14 -3.90 7.29
C GLY A 38 -1.90 -3.08 6.94
N PHE A 39 -0.73 -3.72 6.98
CA PHE A 39 0.57 -3.16 6.57
C PHE A 39 1.03 -1.90 7.35
N VAL A 40 0.52 -1.70 8.57
CA VAL A 40 0.91 -0.60 9.46
C VAL A 40 1.49 -1.18 10.75
N LYS A 41 2.73 -0.82 11.08
CA LYS A 41 3.38 -1.30 12.30
C LYS A 41 2.57 -0.87 13.54
N GLY A 42 2.31 -1.82 14.43
CA GLY A 42 1.59 -1.58 15.67
C GLY A 42 0.06 -1.62 15.55
N ARG A 43 -0.51 -1.88 14.36
CA ARG A 43 -1.93 -2.19 14.19
C ARG A 43 -2.12 -3.69 14.03
N SER A 44 -3.18 -4.23 14.62
CA SER A 44 -3.43 -5.65 14.66
C SER A 44 -4.50 -6.04 13.64
N ILE A 45 -4.29 -7.14 12.93
CA ILE A 45 -5.34 -7.72 12.08
C ILE A 45 -6.55 -8.19 12.90
N PHE A 46 -6.34 -8.52 14.18
CA PHE A 46 -7.41 -8.92 15.09
C PHE A 46 -8.44 -7.82 15.30
N ASP A 47 -8.06 -6.55 15.19
CA ASP A 47 -9.00 -5.42 15.32
C ASP A 47 -10.07 -5.47 14.20
N ASN A 48 -9.68 -5.86 12.98
CA ASN A 48 -10.64 -6.04 11.89
C ASN A 48 -11.53 -7.27 12.08
N VAL A 49 -10.99 -8.35 12.66
CA VAL A 49 -11.77 -9.56 12.95
C VAL A 49 -12.84 -9.24 13.99
N LEU A 50 -12.47 -8.52 15.05
CA LEU A 50 -13.41 -8.08 16.08
C LEU A 50 -14.48 -7.16 15.48
N LEU A 51 -14.07 -6.15 14.69
CA LEU A 51 -15.00 -5.26 14.01
C LEU A 51 -15.98 -6.02 13.12
N ALA A 52 -15.51 -7.03 12.37
CA ALA A 52 -16.38 -7.86 11.54
C ALA A 52 -17.35 -8.70 12.40
N GLN A 53 -16.90 -9.23 13.54
CA GLN A 53 -17.76 -9.95 14.48
C GLN A 53 -18.85 -9.04 15.06
N GLU A 54 -18.52 -7.83 15.47
CA GLU A 54 -19.47 -6.82 15.93
C GLU A 54 -20.51 -6.49 14.85
N MET A 55 -20.07 -6.24 13.61
CA MET A 55 -20.99 -6.02 12.48
C MET A 55 -21.93 -7.20 12.26
N THR A 56 -21.43 -8.44 12.35
CA THR A 56 -22.28 -9.63 12.19
C THR A 56 -23.22 -9.85 13.35
N HIS A 57 -22.85 -9.44 14.56
CA HIS A 57 -23.73 -9.51 15.73
C HIS A 57 -24.90 -8.53 15.58
N ASP A 58 -24.60 -7.31 15.15
CA ASP A 58 -25.58 -6.23 15.03
C ASP A 58 -26.46 -6.32 13.78
N ILE A 59 -26.14 -7.20 12.82
CA ILE A 59 -26.87 -7.30 11.56
C ILE A 59 -28.35 -7.66 11.74
N ASN A 60 -28.70 -8.38 12.80
CA ASN A 60 -30.08 -8.78 13.11
C ASN A 60 -30.87 -7.72 13.91
N THR A 61 -30.22 -6.64 14.33
CA THR A 61 -30.85 -5.57 15.09
C THR A 61 -31.86 -4.82 14.23
N LYS A 62 -33.10 -4.66 14.71
CA LYS A 62 -34.14 -3.95 13.97
C LYS A 62 -33.82 -2.46 13.86
N VAL A 63 -33.47 -2.02 12.66
CA VAL A 63 -33.31 -0.60 12.32
C VAL A 63 -34.27 -0.20 11.18
N LYS A 64 -34.62 1.07 11.11
CA LYS A 64 -35.42 1.61 10.00
C LYS A 64 -34.63 1.48 8.70
N GLY A 65 -35.09 0.62 7.78
CA GLY A 65 -34.42 0.36 6.49
C GLY A 65 -33.60 -0.93 6.43
N GLY A 66 -33.46 -1.68 7.53
CA GLY A 66 -32.69 -2.93 7.59
C GLY A 66 -31.17 -2.73 7.62
N ASN A 67 -30.43 -3.83 7.79
CA ASN A 67 -28.96 -3.83 7.80
C ASN A 67 -28.41 -4.60 6.59
N PHE A 68 -27.26 -4.19 6.07
CA PHE A 68 -26.48 -4.95 5.10
C PHE A 68 -24.98 -4.79 5.37
N ILE A 69 -24.21 -5.82 5.06
CA ILE A 69 -22.74 -5.79 5.12
C ILE A 69 -22.21 -5.88 3.69
N LEU A 70 -21.34 -4.93 3.32
CA LEU A 70 -20.67 -4.92 2.02
C LEU A 70 -19.20 -5.30 2.20
N LYS A 71 -18.79 -6.42 1.59
CA LYS A 71 -17.39 -6.82 1.49
C LYS A 71 -16.87 -6.46 0.10
N LEU A 72 -15.92 -5.53 0.04
CA LEU A 72 -15.21 -5.17 -1.18
C LEU A 72 -13.84 -5.85 -1.16
N ASP A 73 -13.55 -6.66 -2.18
CA ASP A 73 -12.25 -7.28 -2.39
C ASP A 73 -11.68 -6.82 -3.73
N ILE A 74 -10.43 -6.34 -3.71
CA ILE A 74 -9.76 -5.82 -4.91
C ILE A 74 -8.82 -6.90 -5.42
N THR A 75 -9.29 -7.65 -6.42
CA THR A 75 -8.48 -8.68 -7.10
C THR A 75 -7.22 -8.05 -7.69
N LYS A 76 -6.06 -8.62 -7.35
CA LYS A 76 -4.76 -8.18 -7.89
C LYS A 76 -4.53 -6.67 -7.78
N ALA A 77 -4.76 -6.12 -6.58
CA ALA A 77 -4.71 -4.67 -6.34
C ALA A 77 -3.44 -3.98 -6.88
N TYR A 78 -2.29 -4.65 -6.83
CA TYR A 78 -1.03 -4.09 -7.36
C TYR A 78 -0.93 -4.17 -8.90
N ASP A 79 -1.49 -5.19 -9.53
CA ASP A 79 -1.45 -5.35 -11.00
C ASP A 79 -2.39 -4.36 -11.70
N ASN A 80 -3.48 -3.97 -11.02
CA ASN A 80 -4.49 -3.06 -11.54
C ASN A 80 -4.26 -1.59 -11.14
N LEU A 81 -3.18 -1.29 -10.42
CA LEU A 81 -2.90 0.05 -9.94
C LEU A 81 -2.28 0.90 -11.04
N SER A 82 -2.89 2.06 -11.32
CA SER A 82 -2.25 3.05 -12.20
C SER A 82 -1.11 3.76 -11.47
N TRP A 83 0.12 3.63 -11.98
CA TRP A 83 1.29 4.33 -11.44
C TRP A 83 1.13 5.86 -11.51
N GLU A 84 0.49 6.38 -12.56
CA GLU A 84 0.17 7.80 -12.68
C GLU A 84 -0.80 8.27 -11.59
N PHE A 85 -1.77 7.43 -11.20
CA PHE A 85 -2.62 7.72 -10.06
C PHE A 85 -1.82 7.78 -8.75
N LEU A 86 -0.90 6.83 -8.52
CA LEU A 86 -0.02 6.83 -7.35
C LEU A 86 0.80 8.13 -7.26
N TYR A 87 1.44 8.55 -8.35
CA TYR A 87 2.26 9.77 -8.38
C TYR A 87 1.43 11.02 -8.08
N LYS A 88 0.21 11.10 -8.64
CA LYS A 88 -0.73 12.19 -8.33
C LYS A 88 -1.12 12.21 -6.86
N VAL A 89 -1.44 11.06 -6.28
CA VAL A 89 -1.81 10.95 -4.86
C VAL A 89 -0.64 11.38 -3.96
N LEU A 90 0.59 10.96 -4.26
CA LEU A 90 1.78 11.40 -3.51
C LEU A 90 1.97 12.92 -3.62
N SER A 91 1.76 13.51 -4.80
CA SER A 91 1.81 14.97 -4.97
C SER A 91 0.75 15.68 -4.12
N LEU A 92 -0.49 15.15 -4.09
CA LEU A 92 -1.58 15.70 -3.28
C LEU A 92 -1.34 15.58 -1.77
N PHE A 93 -0.66 14.53 -1.31
CA PHE A 93 -0.20 14.42 0.07
C PHE A 93 0.98 15.35 0.43
N GLY A 94 1.49 16.12 -0.54
CA GLY A 94 2.56 17.10 -0.33
C GLY A 94 3.97 16.52 -0.38
N PHE A 95 4.17 15.32 -0.93
CA PHE A 95 5.51 14.79 -1.14
C PHE A 95 6.25 15.62 -2.19
N ASN A 96 7.53 15.90 -1.92
CA ASN A 96 8.34 16.68 -2.86
C ASN A 96 8.62 15.90 -4.15
N GLN A 97 8.92 16.62 -5.23
CA GLN A 97 9.12 16.03 -6.55
C GLN A 97 10.33 15.07 -6.61
N GLN A 98 11.36 15.31 -5.80
CA GLN A 98 12.54 14.43 -5.75
C GLN A 98 12.17 13.04 -5.19
N PHE A 99 11.33 13.00 -4.16
CA PHE A 99 10.85 11.75 -3.56
C PHE A 99 9.91 10.99 -4.51
N ILE A 100 9.00 11.70 -5.18
CA ILE A 100 8.13 11.11 -6.19
C ILE A 100 8.96 10.55 -7.35
N SER A 101 9.97 11.29 -7.83
CA SER A 101 10.88 10.82 -8.87
C SER A 101 11.68 9.59 -8.42
N LEU A 102 12.11 9.52 -7.16
CA LEU A 102 12.78 8.34 -6.62
C LEU A 102 11.87 7.10 -6.67
N ILE A 103 10.61 7.23 -6.26
CA ILE A 103 9.62 6.15 -6.33
C ILE A 103 9.37 5.74 -7.79
N LYS A 104 9.14 6.72 -8.67
CA LYS A 104 8.90 6.49 -10.10
C LYS A 104 10.05 5.69 -10.74
N ASN A 105 11.28 6.15 -10.56
CA ASN A 105 12.46 5.46 -11.08
C ASN A 105 12.60 4.05 -10.49
N SER A 106 12.34 3.88 -9.18
CA SER A 106 12.43 2.56 -8.54
C SER A 106 11.43 1.55 -9.15
N ILE A 107 10.23 2.00 -9.49
CA ILE A 107 9.19 1.17 -10.11
C ILE A 107 9.58 0.85 -11.56
N GLU A 108 9.92 1.85 -12.36
CA GLU A 108 10.25 1.69 -13.78
C GLU A 108 11.47 0.78 -14.00
N HIS A 109 12.53 0.96 -13.20
CA HIS A 109 13.72 0.12 -13.29
C HIS A 109 13.51 -1.30 -12.77
N CYS A 110 12.59 -1.51 -11.82
CA CYS A 110 12.22 -2.84 -11.37
C CYS A 110 11.41 -3.58 -12.45
N PHE A 111 10.49 -2.90 -13.13
CA PHE A 111 9.73 -3.49 -14.24
C PHE A 111 10.63 -3.88 -15.41
N PHE A 112 11.58 -3.02 -15.79
CA PHE A 112 12.49 -3.30 -16.89
C PHE A 112 13.33 -4.57 -16.65
N LEU A 113 13.66 -4.88 -15.38
CA LEU A 113 14.39 -6.10 -15.00
C LEU A 113 13.52 -7.37 -14.99
N CYS A 114 12.19 -7.26 -14.95
CA CYS A 114 11.29 -8.41 -14.95
C CYS A 114 10.87 -8.84 -16.37
N TYR A 115 11.11 -8.00 -17.39
CA TYR A 115 10.80 -8.29 -18.79
C TYR A 115 12.03 -8.69 -19.63
N TYR A 116 13.22 -8.76 -19.02
CA TYR A 116 14.46 -9.33 -19.55
C TYR A 116 14.90 -10.52 -18.71
#